data_AF-A0A1G5RZ93-F1
#
_entry.id   AF-A0A1G5RZ93-F1
#
_cell.length_a   1.000
_cell.length_b   1.000
_cell.length_c   1.000
_cell.angle_alpha   90.00
_cell.angle_beta   90.00
_cell.angle_gamma   90.00
#
_symmetry.space_group_name_H-M   'P 1'
#
loop_
_entity.id
_entity.type
_entity.pdbx_description
1 polymer ?
#
loop_
_entity_poly.entity_id
_entity_poly.type
_entity_poly.pdbx_seq_one_letter_code
_entity_poly.pdbx_strand_id
1 'polypeptide(L)'
;MIKNLIIREEKPEDYYNTELMAMRSFWNKYYPGASEHYLIRIVRESEDYIPEISRVAELDGKIVGAVFYTRAWIVDGDTRHEVVTFGPLAVEPTLEGNDIGGALMRETIRLTKEAGFAGIALMGEPYYYPRFGFERGAKYGITDPEGNTFDALMILPLNDDFSNIKGKLYESPDFEKVEDEQALEEISKQFPAYRKVKVQEGFMQIFEKHLGVVESVDGDICQVRYWEFLIPARILSDLSQKPIAGSDVIFEWNHKGESRIIKVFKNLLE
;
A
#
# COMPACT_ATOMS: atom_id res chain seq x y z
N MET A 1 -10.23 8.89 15.39
CA MET A 1 -10.52 9.37 14.04
C MET A 1 -9.89 10.75 13.90
N ILE A 2 -9.04 10.96 12.90
CA ILE A 2 -8.46 12.28 12.62
C ILE A 2 -9.62 13.24 12.31
N LYS A 3 -9.64 14.42 12.95
CA LYS A 3 -10.63 15.46 12.65
C LYS A 3 -10.42 15.94 11.22
N ASN A 4 -11.49 16.25 10.49
CA ASN A 4 -11.46 16.75 9.10
C ASN A 4 -10.98 15.74 8.04
N LEU A 5 -10.90 14.45 8.35
CA LEU A 5 -10.70 13.43 7.32
C LEU A 5 -11.99 13.28 6.48
N ILE A 6 -11.89 13.50 5.18
CA ILE A 6 -12.99 13.39 4.21
C ILE A 6 -12.66 12.24 3.25
N ILE A 7 -13.56 11.26 3.14
CA ILE A 7 -13.49 10.24 2.10
C ILE A 7 -14.41 10.68 0.97
N ARG A 8 -13.88 10.78 -0.25
CA ARG A 8 -14.63 11.26 -1.41
C ARG A 8 -14.11 10.65 -2.71
N GLU A 9 -14.89 10.82 -3.78
CA GLU A 9 -14.44 10.55 -5.14
C GLU A 9 -13.22 11.42 -5.48
N GLU A 10 -12.34 10.85 -6.28
CA GLU A 10 -11.21 11.58 -6.86
C GLU A 10 -11.69 12.50 -7.98
N LYS A 11 -11.07 13.67 -8.10
CA LYS A 11 -11.27 14.59 -9.21
C LYS A 11 -10.00 14.76 -10.02
N PRO A 12 -10.07 15.21 -11.29
CA PRO A 12 -8.89 15.45 -12.11
C PRO A 12 -7.85 16.38 -11.47
N GLU A 13 -8.26 17.38 -10.68
CA GLU A 13 -7.35 18.26 -9.95
C GLU A 13 -6.55 17.54 -8.83
N ASP A 14 -6.99 16.37 -8.37
CA ASP A 14 -6.31 15.58 -7.35
C ASP A 14 -5.20 14.69 -7.94
N TYR A 15 -5.24 14.39 -9.24
CA TYR A 15 -4.47 13.29 -9.83
C TYR A 15 -2.97 13.34 -9.50
N TYR A 16 -2.36 14.51 -9.65
CA TYR A 16 -0.96 14.71 -9.31
C TYR A 16 -0.66 14.42 -7.84
N ASN A 17 -1.51 14.90 -6.93
CA ASN A 17 -1.30 14.74 -5.49
C ASN A 17 -1.56 13.30 -5.05
N THR A 18 -2.54 12.62 -5.65
CA THR A 18 -2.80 11.19 -5.40
C THR A 18 -1.63 10.33 -5.86
N GLU A 19 -1.11 10.59 -7.07
CA GLU A 19 0.06 9.88 -7.62
C GLU A 19 1.30 10.12 -6.77
N LEU A 20 1.58 11.38 -6.38
CA LEU A 20 2.70 11.71 -5.52
C LEU A 20 2.59 11.03 -4.15
N MET A 21 1.41 11.03 -3.53
CA MET A 21 1.18 10.36 -2.25
C MET A 21 1.36 8.85 -2.36
N ALA A 22 0.88 8.23 -3.44
CA ALA A 22 1.09 6.81 -3.70
C ALA A 22 2.58 6.48 -3.91
N MET A 23 3.31 7.28 -4.70
CA MET A 23 4.76 7.16 -4.86
C MET A 23 5.45 7.16 -3.49
N ARG A 24 5.07 8.08 -2.59
CA ARG A 24 5.61 8.17 -1.23
C ARG A 24 5.27 6.95 -0.38
N SER A 25 4.01 6.49 -0.42
CA SER A 25 3.52 5.35 0.38
C SER A 25 4.28 4.04 0.09
N PHE A 26 4.78 3.87 -1.14
CA PHE A 26 5.45 2.65 -1.57
C PHE A 26 6.96 2.82 -1.81
N TRP A 27 7.51 4.03 -1.64
CA TRP A 27 8.92 4.30 -1.92
C TRP A 27 9.87 3.45 -1.08
N ASN A 28 10.71 2.65 -1.74
CA ASN A 28 11.65 1.70 -1.13
C ASN A 28 10.96 0.66 -0.22
N LYS A 29 9.67 0.36 -0.45
CA LYS A 29 8.90 -0.59 0.36
C LYS A 29 9.14 -2.04 -0.05
N TYR A 30 9.11 -2.29 -1.36
CA TYR A 30 9.28 -3.63 -1.96
C TYR A 30 10.58 -3.76 -2.75
N TYR A 31 11.01 -2.69 -3.41
CA TYR A 31 12.23 -2.59 -4.20
C TYR A 31 12.69 -1.12 -4.26
N PRO A 32 13.89 -0.80 -4.77
CA PRO A 32 14.37 0.58 -4.86
C PRO A 32 13.46 1.46 -5.74
N GLY A 33 12.79 2.44 -5.13
CA GLY A 33 11.78 3.26 -5.80
C GLY A 33 10.33 2.80 -5.53
N ALA A 34 9.43 3.09 -6.47
CA ALA A 34 8.01 2.73 -6.45
C ALA A 34 7.46 2.73 -7.88
N SER A 35 6.32 2.06 -8.11
CA SER A 35 5.60 2.07 -9.40
C SER A 35 4.12 2.37 -9.22
N GLU A 36 3.64 2.50 -7.99
CA GLU A 36 2.22 2.62 -7.65
C GLU A 36 1.62 3.93 -8.16
N HIS A 37 2.43 4.99 -8.32
CA HIS A 37 1.99 6.22 -8.98
C HIS A 37 1.73 6.05 -10.48
N TYR A 38 2.47 5.16 -11.14
CA TYR A 38 2.20 4.78 -12.53
C TYR A 38 1.01 3.83 -12.61
N LEU A 39 0.92 2.85 -11.70
CA LEU A 39 -0.23 1.93 -11.62
C LEU A 39 -1.56 2.68 -11.51
N ILE A 40 -1.61 3.76 -10.73
CA ILE A 40 -2.84 4.58 -10.63
C ILE A 40 -3.25 5.17 -11.99
N ARG A 41 -2.31 5.61 -12.82
CA ARG A 41 -2.63 6.10 -14.18
C ARG A 41 -3.19 4.98 -15.05
N ILE A 42 -2.52 3.84 -15.05
CA ILE A 42 -2.97 2.63 -15.75
C ILE A 42 -4.40 2.28 -15.35
N VAL A 43 -4.68 2.27 -14.03
CA VAL A 43 -6.01 1.96 -13.52
C VAL A 43 -7.03 2.98 -14.01
N ARG A 44 -6.76 4.30 -13.93
CA ARG A 44 -7.72 5.32 -14.40
C ARG A 44 -8.06 5.22 -15.88
N GLU A 45 -7.15 4.70 -16.70
CA GLU A 45 -7.32 4.52 -18.14
C GLU A 45 -7.91 3.15 -18.52
N SER A 46 -8.03 2.23 -17.56
CA SER A 46 -8.54 0.88 -17.79
C SER A 46 -10.06 0.86 -18.01
N GLU A 47 -10.52 0.01 -18.93
CA GLU A 47 -11.95 -0.28 -19.08
C GLU A 47 -12.54 -1.00 -17.85
N ASP A 48 -11.69 -1.64 -17.05
CA ASP A 48 -12.09 -2.36 -15.84
C ASP A 48 -12.19 -1.45 -14.62
N TYR A 49 -11.81 -0.18 -14.73
CA TYR A 49 -11.87 0.77 -13.63
C TYR A 49 -13.29 0.97 -13.11
N ILE A 50 -13.43 1.04 -11.77
CA ILE A 50 -14.70 1.30 -11.08
C ILE A 50 -14.57 2.61 -10.28
N PRO A 51 -14.72 3.78 -10.94
CA PRO A 51 -14.62 5.08 -10.27
C PRO A 51 -15.67 5.28 -9.18
N GLU A 52 -16.84 4.64 -9.30
CA GLU A 52 -17.94 4.78 -8.34
C GLU A 52 -17.60 4.21 -6.95
N ILE A 53 -16.65 3.27 -6.88
CA ILE A 53 -16.17 2.66 -5.63
C ILE A 53 -14.85 3.27 -5.18
N SER A 54 -13.98 3.65 -6.11
CA SER A 54 -12.65 4.17 -5.82
C SER A 54 -12.71 5.49 -5.04
N ARG A 55 -11.84 5.65 -4.03
CA ARG A 55 -11.89 6.79 -3.12
C ARG A 55 -10.52 7.34 -2.82
N VAL A 56 -10.48 8.66 -2.61
CA VAL A 56 -9.37 9.36 -1.97
C VAL A 56 -9.76 9.77 -0.55
N ALA A 57 -8.76 9.82 0.32
CA ALA A 57 -8.84 10.41 1.64
C ALA A 57 -8.18 11.79 1.59
N GLU A 58 -8.96 12.82 1.89
CA GLU A 58 -8.48 14.21 2.00
C GLU A 58 -8.43 14.61 3.48
N LEU A 59 -7.34 15.24 3.89
CA LEU A 59 -7.16 15.83 5.21
C LEU A 59 -6.69 17.28 5.05
N ASP A 60 -7.48 18.22 5.55
CA ASP A 60 -7.19 19.66 5.50
C ASP A 60 -6.77 20.14 4.09
N GLY A 61 -7.48 19.68 3.05
CA GLY A 61 -7.23 20.04 1.65
C GLY A 61 -6.10 19.26 0.97
N LYS A 62 -5.50 18.26 1.62
CA LYS A 62 -4.42 17.44 1.05
C LYS A 62 -4.86 16.00 0.88
N ILE A 63 -4.47 15.36 -0.23
CA ILE A 63 -4.66 13.92 -0.43
C ILE A 63 -3.67 13.17 0.46
N VAL A 64 -4.19 12.31 1.33
CA VAL A 64 -3.42 11.55 2.34
C VAL A 64 -3.65 10.05 2.27
N GLY A 65 -4.48 9.60 1.34
CA GLY A 65 -4.68 8.19 1.06
C GLY A 65 -5.57 7.99 -0.15
N ALA A 66 -5.52 6.81 -0.75
CA ALA A 66 -6.37 6.44 -1.87
C ALA A 66 -6.53 4.93 -1.97
N VAL A 67 -7.63 4.49 -2.57
CA VAL A 67 -7.86 3.10 -2.97
C VAL A 67 -8.58 3.08 -4.31
N PHE A 68 -8.05 2.29 -5.25
CA PHE A 68 -8.57 2.17 -6.60
C PHE A 68 -9.07 0.75 -6.86
N TYR A 69 -10.29 0.64 -7.39
CA TYR A 69 -10.97 -0.62 -7.65
C TYR A 69 -11.06 -0.90 -9.14
N THR A 70 -10.84 -2.15 -9.51
CA THR A 70 -11.07 -2.66 -10.87
C THR A 70 -11.91 -3.93 -10.82
N ARG A 71 -12.56 -4.25 -11.95
CA ARG A 71 -13.16 -5.56 -12.14
C ARG A 71 -12.06 -6.63 -12.16
N ALA A 72 -12.41 -7.78 -11.63
CA ALA A 72 -11.62 -9.00 -11.69
C ALA A 72 -12.56 -10.18 -11.90
N TRP A 73 -12.01 -11.35 -12.18
CA TRP A 73 -12.81 -12.52 -12.47
C TRP A 73 -12.28 -13.76 -11.80
N ILE A 74 -13.19 -14.59 -11.33
CA ILE A 74 -12.89 -15.95 -10.90
C ILE A 74 -13.42 -16.90 -11.97
N VAL A 75 -12.53 -17.71 -12.54
CA VAL A 75 -12.83 -18.58 -13.68
C VAL A 75 -12.69 -20.05 -13.28
N ASP A 76 -13.75 -20.83 -13.52
CA ASP A 76 -13.79 -22.29 -13.34
C ASP A 76 -14.32 -22.96 -14.62
N GLY A 77 -13.39 -23.48 -15.42
CA GLY A 77 -13.68 -24.00 -16.76
C GLY A 77 -14.28 -22.91 -17.66
N ASP A 78 -15.47 -23.15 -18.19
CA ASP A 78 -16.21 -22.19 -19.04
C ASP A 78 -17.02 -21.15 -18.22
N THR A 79 -17.02 -21.26 -16.89
CA THR A 79 -17.77 -20.34 -16.02
C THR A 79 -16.87 -19.19 -15.60
N ARG A 80 -17.35 -17.95 -15.79
CA ARG A 80 -16.67 -16.72 -15.37
C ARG A 80 -17.57 -15.94 -14.42
N HIS A 81 -17.09 -15.73 -13.19
CA HIS A 81 -17.75 -14.92 -12.18
C HIS A 81 -17.06 -13.56 -12.08
N GLU A 82 -17.82 -12.48 -12.20
CA GLU A 82 -17.31 -11.13 -11.95
C GLU A 82 -17.21 -10.87 -10.44
N VAL A 83 -16.05 -10.37 -10.02
CA VAL A 83 -15.73 -9.86 -8.69
C VAL A 83 -14.99 -8.54 -8.83
N VAL A 84 -14.56 -7.94 -7.72
CA VAL A 84 -13.67 -6.78 -7.78
C VAL A 84 -12.35 -7.07 -7.08
N THR A 85 -11.29 -6.45 -7.56
CA THR A 85 -10.01 -6.31 -6.85
C THR A 85 -9.80 -4.84 -6.54
N PHE A 86 -8.79 -4.54 -5.73
CA PHE A 86 -8.32 -3.17 -5.56
C PHE A 86 -6.81 -3.12 -5.43
N GLY A 87 -6.25 -2.03 -5.93
CA GLY A 87 -4.82 -1.80 -5.92
C GLY A 87 -4.48 -0.52 -6.68
N PRO A 88 -3.64 0.37 -6.12
CA PRO A 88 -3.09 0.31 -4.77
C PRO A 88 -4.09 0.79 -3.70
N LEU A 89 -3.94 0.29 -2.46
CA LEU A 89 -4.37 0.99 -1.24
C LEU A 89 -3.15 1.74 -0.68
N ALA A 90 -3.15 3.06 -0.82
CA ALA A 90 -2.04 3.93 -0.44
C ALA A 90 -2.44 4.83 0.72
N VAL A 91 -1.50 5.09 1.64
CA VAL A 91 -1.63 6.07 2.73
C VAL A 91 -0.34 6.86 2.81
N GLU A 92 -0.45 8.18 3.00
CA GLU A 92 0.70 9.05 3.20
C GLU A 92 1.56 8.51 4.36
N PRO A 93 2.85 8.17 4.12
CA PRO A 93 3.70 7.49 5.10
C PRO A 93 3.79 8.24 6.43
N THR A 94 3.76 9.58 6.38
CA THR A 94 3.82 10.41 7.58
C THR A 94 2.55 10.40 8.44
N LEU A 95 1.48 9.79 7.94
CA LEU A 95 0.17 9.68 8.59
C LEU A 95 -0.27 8.22 8.79
N GLU A 96 0.61 7.24 8.56
CA GLU A 96 0.36 5.84 8.90
C GLU A 96 0.00 5.67 10.40
N GLY A 97 -0.66 4.57 10.74
CA GLY A 97 -1.13 4.33 12.12
C GLY A 97 -2.32 5.19 12.57
N ASN A 98 -2.82 6.12 11.75
CA ASN A 98 -3.97 6.98 12.08
C ASN A 98 -5.32 6.49 11.51
N ASP A 99 -5.41 5.21 11.11
CA ASP A 99 -6.63 4.57 10.58
C ASP A 99 -7.19 5.16 9.26
N ILE A 100 -6.36 5.87 8.47
CA ILE A 100 -6.75 6.39 7.14
C ILE A 100 -7.09 5.24 6.19
N GLY A 101 -6.20 4.25 6.07
CA GLY A 101 -6.44 3.06 5.24
C GLY A 101 -7.67 2.27 5.70
N GLY A 102 -7.93 2.23 7.02
CA GLY A 102 -9.14 1.60 7.54
C GLY A 102 -10.41 2.39 7.23
N ALA A 103 -10.36 3.72 7.22
CA ALA A 103 -11.48 4.55 6.80
C ALA A 103 -11.82 4.35 5.32
N LEU A 104 -10.79 4.32 4.45
CA LEU A 104 -10.95 4.00 3.03
C LEU A 104 -11.61 2.62 2.85
N MET A 105 -11.05 1.57 3.45
CA MET A 105 -11.57 0.21 3.33
C MET A 105 -13.02 0.08 3.78
N ARG A 106 -13.40 0.68 4.92
CA ARG A 106 -14.78 0.60 5.41
C ARG A 106 -15.77 1.27 4.45
N GLU A 107 -15.40 2.41 3.90
CA GLU A 107 -16.26 3.12 2.94
C GLU A 107 -16.35 2.37 1.61
N THR A 108 -15.22 1.89 1.08
CA THR A 108 -15.24 1.21 -0.22
C THR A 108 -15.87 -0.17 -0.15
N ILE A 109 -15.70 -0.94 0.93
CA ILE A 109 -16.44 -2.20 1.14
C ILE A 109 -17.95 -1.95 1.16
N ARG A 110 -18.40 -0.87 1.83
CA ARG A 110 -19.82 -0.47 1.86
C ARG A 110 -20.33 -0.19 0.44
N LEU A 111 -19.58 0.61 -0.33
CA LEU A 111 -19.92 0.96 -1.72
C LEU A 111 -19.90 -0.26 -2.65
N THR A 112 -18.93 -1.15 -2.52
CA THR A 112 -18.86 -2.40 -3.29
C THR A 112 -20.09 -3.27 -3.03
N LYS A 113 -20.53 -3.37 -1.76
CA LYS A 113 -21.75 -4.10 -1.40
C LYS A 113 -23.00 -3.44 -1.99
N GLU A 114 -23.10 -2.12 -1.95
CA GLU A 114 -24.23 -1.37 -2.53
C GLU A 114 -24.29 -1.47 -4.06
N ALA A 115 -23.13 -1.57 -4.72
CA ALA A 115 -23.03 -1.82 -6.15
C ALA A 115 -23.43 -3.27 -6.55
N GLY A 116 -23.65 -4.17 -5.57
CA GLY A 116 -24.16 -5.51 -5.82
C GLY A 116 -23.10 -6.56 -6.17
N PHE A 117 -21.81 -6.25 -6.02
CA PHE A 117 -20.74 -7.23 -6.25
C PHE A 117 -20.78 -8.36 -5.22
N ALA A 118 -20.54 -9.60 -5.68
CA ALA A 118 -20.59 -10.79 -4.83
C ALA A 118 -19.41 -10.87 -3.84
N GLY A 119 -18.24 -10.35 -4.21
CA GLY A 119 -17.06 -10.40 -3.35
C GLY A 119 -15.90 -9.54 -3.85
N ILE A 120 -14.92 -9.36 -2.96
CA ILE A 120 -13.63 -8.73 -3.25
C ILE A 120 -12.55 -9.81 -3.19
N ALA A 121 -11.67 -9.86 -4.18
CA ALA A 121 -10.54 -10.78 -4.24
C ALA A 121 -9.27 -10.01 -4.57
N LEU A 122 -8.17 -10.28 -3.87
CA LEU A 122 -6.91 -9.56 -4.05
C LEU A 122 -5.68 -10.38 -3.64
N MET A 123 -4.50 -9.94 -4.10
CA MET A 123 -3.21 -10.32 -3.54
C MET A 123 -2.73 -9.23 -2.56
N GLY A 124 -2.50 -9.56 -1.29
CA GLY A 124 -2.16 -8.56 -0.29
C GLY A 124 -1.71 -9.09 1.06
N GLU A 125 -1.49 -8.17 2.00
CA GLU A 125 -0.89 -8.47 3.31
C GLU A 125 -1.78 -9.36 4.19
N PRO A 126 -1.39 -10.62 4.47
CA PRO A 126 -2.24 -11.62 5.15
C PRO A 126 -2.55 -11.28 6.60
N TYR A 127 -1.81 -10.37 7.21
CA TYR A 127 -2.02 -9.90 8.58
C TYR A 127 -2.80 -8.57 8.64
N TYR A 128 -2.93 -7.86 7.51
CA TYR A 128 -3.65 -6.59 7.46
C TYR A 128 -5.14 -6.80 7.21
N TYR A 129 -5.50 -7.47 6.12
CA TYR A 129 -6.87 -7.56 5.62
C TYR A 129 -7.87 -8.38 6.48
N PRO A 130 -7.46 -9.37 7.31
CA PRO A 130 -8.41 -10.07 8.18
C PRO A 130 -9.21 -9.16 9.12
N ARG A 131 -8.70 -7.97 9.45
CA ARG A 131 -9.41 -6.98 10.29
C ARG A 131 -10.72 -6.47 9.64
N PHE A 132 -10.86 -6.61 8.32
CA PHE A 132 -12.06 -6.23 7.57
C PHE A 132 -12.91 -7.44 7.14
N GLY A 133 -12.57 -8.65 7.62
CA GLY A 133 -13.29 -9.88 7.30
C GLY A 133 -12.75 -10.64 6.08
N PHE A 134 -11.61 -10.23 5.52
CA PHE A 134 -10.96 -11.02 4.46
C PHE A 134 -10.44 -12.34 5.03
N GLU A 135 -10.55 -13.39 4.23
CA GLU A 135 -10.07 -14.73 4.53
C GLU A 135 -9.21 -15.26 3.39
N ARG A 136 -8.38 -16.27 3.66
CA ARG A 136 -7.51 -16.86 2.64
C ARG A 136 -8.33 -17.50 1.50
N GLY A 137 -7.89 -17.29 0.26
CA GLY A 137 -8.52 -17.84 -0.95
C GLY A 137 -8.60 -19.36 -0.98
N ALA A 138 -7.66 -20.05 -0.33
CA ALA A 138 -7.69 -21.50 -0.14
C ALA A 138 -9.01 -22.00 0.50
N LYS A 139 -9.64 -21.21 1.38
CA LYS A 139 -10.94 -21.55 2.00
C LYS A 139 -12.06 -21.69 0.97
N TYR A 140 -11.95 -20.96 -0.14
CA TYR A 140 -12.95 -20.88 -1.21
C TYR A 140 -12.57 -21.69 -2.45
N GLY A 141 -11.45 -22.43 -2.41
CA GLY A 141 -10.92 -23.08 -3.61
C GLY A 141 -10.53 -22.08 -4.70
N ILE A 142 -10.05 -20.89 -4.30
CA ILE A 142 -9.56 -19.87 -5.21
C ILE A 142 -8.03 -19.93 -5.28
N THR A 143 -7.50 -19.87 -6.50
CA THR A 143 -6.06 -19.92 -6.82
C THR A 143 -5.65 -18.75 -7.69
N ASP A 144 -4.34 -18.58 -7.90
CA ASP A 144 -3.80 -17.79 -9.02
C ASP A 144 -4.09 -18.49 -10.38
N PRO A 145 -3.76 -17.86 -11.53
CA PRO A 145 -3.88 -18.47 -12.85
C PRO A 145 -3.12 -19.80 -13.02
N GLU A 146 -2.03 -20.00 -12.28
CA GLU A 146 -1.18 -21.18 -12.30
C GLU A 146 -1.74 -22.35 -11.45
N GLY A 147 -2.74 -22.09 -10.60
CA GLY A 147 -3.34 -23.08 -9.71
C GLY A 147 -2.72 -23.14 -8.30
N ASN A 148 -1.87 -22.19 -7.94
CA ASN A 148 -1.30 -22.06 -6.61
C ASN A 148 -2.21 -21.25 -5.67
N THR A 149 -2.05 -21.48 -4.38
CA THR A 149 -2.69 -20.68 -3.34
C THR A 149 -1.63 -20.14 -2.38
N PHE A 150 -1.83 -18.91 -1.94
CA PHE A 150 -0.91 -18.20 -1.06
C PHE A 150 -1.69 -17.61 0.11
N ASP A 151 -1.01 -17.39 1.23
CA ASP A 151 -1.59 -16.65 2.35
C ASP A 151 -2.02 -15.24 1.94
N ALA A 152 -1.32 -14.64 0.97
CA ALA A 152 -1.62 -13.32 0.44
C ALA A 152 -2.81 -13.28 -0.52
N LEU A 153 -3.29 -14.41 -1.03
CA LEU A 153 -4.51 -14.47 -1.83
C LEU A 153 -5.70 -14.40 -0.87
N MET A 154 -6.41 -13.26 -0.86
CA MET A 154 -7.40 -12.92 0.16
C MET A 154 -8.75 -12.59 -0.47
N ILE A 155 -9.82 -13.05 0.18
CA ILE A 155 -11.20 -13.01 -0.30
C ILE A 155 -12.12 -12.43 0.77
N LEU A 156 -12.99 -11.50 0.39
CA LEU A 156 -14.09 -11.00 1.21
C LEU A 156 -15.42 -11.26 0.47
N PRO A 157 -16.18 -12.31 0.84
CA PRO A 157 -17.55 -12.47 0.38
C PRO A 157 -18.43 -11.33 0.90
N LEU A 158 -19.28 -10.76 0.04
CA LEU A 158 -20.14 -9.63 0.39
C LEU A 158 -21.64 -10.00 0.48
N ASN A 159 -22.03 -11.09 -0.15
CA ASN A 159 -23.39 -11.62 -0.16
C ASN A 159 -23.41 -13.15 -0.39
N ASP A 160 -24.61 -13.73 -0.38
CA ASP A 160 -24.80 -15.18 -0.54
C ASP A 160 -24.43 -15.70 -1.94
N ASP A 161 -24.41 -14.84 -2.96
CA ASP A 161 -24.06 -15.24 -4.34
C ASP A 161 -22.61 -15.73 -4.44
N PHE A 162 -21.75 -15.34 -3.50
CA PHE A 162 -20.36 -15.80 -3.44
C PHE A 162 -20.22 -17.27 -3.00
N SER A 163 -21.24 -17.88 -2.39
CA SER A 163 -21.11 -19.18 -1.71
C SER A 163 -20.65 -20.33 -2.61
N ASN A 164 -20.85 -20.19 -3.93
CA ASN A 164 -20.51 -21.22 -4.93
C ASN A 164 -19.38 -20.80 -5.88
N ILE A 165 -18.75 -19.64 -5.65
CA ILE A 165 -17.65 -19.15 -6.49
C ILE A 165 -16.34 -19.82 -6.07
N LYS A 166 -15.65 -20.41 -7.05
CA LYS A 166 -14.33 -21.04 -6.93
C LYS A 166 -13.60 -20.94 -8.25
N GLY A 167 -12.30 -21.23 -8.28
CA GLY A 167 -11.51 -21.26 -9.51
C GLY A 167 -10.32 -20.30 -9.47
N LYS A 168 -9.88 -19.84 -10.64
CA LYS A 168 -8.67 -19.03 -10.80
C LYS A 168 -9.01 -17.55 -10.81
N LEU A 169 -8.32 -16.76 -9.98
CA LEU A 169 -8.42 -15.30 -9.97
C LEU A 169 -7.64 -14.72 -11.15
N TYR A 170 -8.31 -13.90 -11.95
CA TYR A 170 -7.74 -13.09 -13.02
C TYR A 170 -8.05 -11.62 -12.75
N GLU A 171 -7.00 -10.82 -12.66
CA GLU A 171 -7.11 -9.36 -12.58
C GLU A 171 -7.14 -8.75 -13.99
N SER A 172 -7.34 -7.43 -14.07
CA SER A 172 -7.27 -6.73 -15.35
C SER A 172 -5.87 -6.92 -15.97
N PRO A 173 -5.76 -7.31 -17.25
CA PRO A 173 -4.46 -7.42 -17.92
C PRO A 173 -3.75 -6.07 -18.02
N ASP A 174 -4.46 -4.96 -17.84
CA ASP A 174 -3.85 -3.63 -17.81
C ASP A 174 -2.81 -3.49 -16.69
N PHE A 175 -2.89 -4.26 -15.61
CA PHE A 175 -1.90 -4.23 -14.52
C PHE A 175 -0.51 -4.62 -15.03
N GLU A 176 -0.40 -5.48 -16.05
CA GLU A 176 0.88 -5.87 -16.68
C GLU A 176 1.60 -4.66 -17.30
N LYS A 177 0.90 -3.58 -17.66
CA LYS A 177 1.51 -2.35 -18.21
C LYS A 177 2.46 -1.67 -17.22
N VAL A 178 2.35 -1.97 -15.92
CA VAL A 178 3.24 -1.41 -14.89
C VAL A 178 4.68 -1.92 -15.06
N GLU A 179 4.88 -3.02 -15.77
CA GLU A 179 6.20 -3.59 -16.08
C GLU A 179 6.97 -2.79 -17.15
N ASP A 180 6.33 -1.83 -17.82
CA ASP A 180 7.01 -0.91 -18.74
C ASP A 180 7.90 0.07 -17.94
N GLU A 181 9.15 -0.34 -17.74
CA GLU A 181 10.17 0.44 -17.01
C GLU A 181 10.44 1.81 -17.66
N GLN A 182 10.36 1.91 -19.00
CA GLN A 182 10.61 3.16 -19.70
C GLN A 182 9.46 4.15 -19.46
N ALA A 183 8.21 3.69 -19.55
CA ALA A 183 7.05 4.50 -19.22
C ALA A 183 7.08 4.95 -17.75
N LEU A 184 7.42 4.04 -16.84
CA LEU A 184 7.59 4.36 -15.41
C LEU A 184 8.66 5.43 -15.20
N GLU A 185 9.81 5.33 -15.88
CA GLU A 185 10.89 6.33 -15.77
C GLU A 185 10.42 7.71 -16.27
N GLU A 186 9.78 7.78 -17.45
CA GLU A 186 9.30 9.05 -17.99
C GLU A 186 8.23 9.70 -17.11
N ILE A 187 7.30 8.92 -16.57
CA ILE A 187 6.27 9.42 -15.65
C ILE A 187 6.91 9.90 -14.35
N SER A 188 7.89 9.17 -13.83
CA SER A 188 8.58 9.51 -12.58
C SER A 188 9.31 10.85 -12.63
N LYS A 189 9.71 11.34 -13.82
CA LYS A 189 10.32 12.67 -14.00
C LYS A 189 9.39 13.82 -13.66
N GLN A 190 8.08 13.59 -13.56
CA GLN A 190 7.08 14.59 -13.19
C GLN A 190 7.03 14.84 -11.67
N PHE A 191 7.68 13.98 -10.88
CA PHE A 191 7.64 14.00 -9.42
C PHE A 191 8.99 14.37 -8.81
N PRO A 192 9.03 14.77 -7.53
CA PRO A 192 10.27 14.97 -6.81
C PRO A 192 11.13 13.70 -6.81
N ALA A 193 12.44 13.88 -7.02
CA ALA A 193 13.39 12.78 -6.91
C ALA A 193 13.58 12.40 -5.43
N TYR A 194 13.41 11.13 -5.12
CA TYR A 194 13.72 10.56 -3.81
C TYR A 194 14.91 9.60 -3.92
N ARG A 195 15.64 9.46 -2.82
CA ARG A 195 16.78 8.54 -2.75
C ARG A 195 16.29 7.10 -2.88
N LYS A 196 16.77 6.38 -3.88
CA LYS A 196 16.64 4.93 -3.97
C LYS A 196 17.61 4.27 -3.00
N VAL A 197 17.19 3.19 -2.35
CA VAL A 197 18.06 2.41 -1.48
C VAL A 197 18.02 0.94 -1.84
N LYS A 198 19.16 0.27 -1.72
CA LYS A 198 19.28 -1.17 -1.88
C LYS A 198 18.49 -1.86 -0.77
N VAL A 199 17.35 -2.41 -1.15
CA VAL A 199 16.56 -3.30 -0.30
C VAL A 199 17.41 -4.56 -0.07
N GLN A 200 17.82 -4.80 1.18
CA GLN A 200 18.48 -6.07 1.53
C GLN A 200 17.44 -7.19 1.49
N GLU A 201 17.83 -8.39 1.09
CA GLU A 201 16.96 -9.57 1.05
C GLU A 201 16.24 -9.76 2.39
N GLY A 202 14.90 -9.84 2.37
CA GLY A 202 14.06 -9.91 3.58
C GLY A 202 13.69 -8.56 4.23
N PHE A 203 14.14 -7.42 3.69
CA PHE A 203 13.62 -6.11 4.06
C PHE A 203 12.35 -5.81 3.27
N MET A 204 11.20 -5.96 3.91
CA MET A 204 9.98 -5.22 3.53
C MET A 204 9.73 -4.20 4.64
N GLN A 205 9.28 -3.00 4.28
CA GLN A 205 8.67 -2.13 5.30
C GLN A 205 7.36 -2.79 5.75
N ILE A 206 7.43 -3.47 6.88
CA ILE A 206 6.28 -4.03 7.59
C ILE A 206 5.64 -2.88 8.38
N PHE A 207 4.33 -2.97 8.64
CA PHE A 207 3.62 -2.04 9.52
C PHE A 207 4.46 -1.62 10.74
N GLU A 208 4.49 -0.30 10.99
CA GLU A 208 5.21 0.38 12.08
C GLU A 208 6.75 0.45 11.94
N LYS A 209 7.35 -0.17 10.92
CA LYS A 209 8.80 -0.15 10.68
C LYS A 209 9.13 0.70 9.48
N HIS A 210 9.91 1.75 9.71
CA HIS A 210 10.21 2.76 8.69
C HIS A 210 11.71 2.85 8.44
N LEU A 211 12.06 3.15 7.19
CA LEU A 211 13.43 3.50 6.81
C LEU A 211 13.66 4.99 7.04
N GLY A 212 14.63 5.33 7.88
CA GLY A 212 15.03 6.71 8.14
C GLY A 212 16.54 6.90 8.05
N VAL A 213 16.97 8.17 8.11
CA VAL A 213 18.39 8.55 8.12
C VAL A 213 18.70 9.32 9.40
N VAL A 214 19.71 8.89 10.15
CA VAL A 214 20.13 9.59 11.36
C VAL A 214 20.76 10.94 10.99
N GLU A 215 20.21 12.05 11.48
CA GLU A 215 20.79 13.39 11.31
C GLU A 215 21.80 13.72 12.40
N SER A 216 21.47 13.39 13.64
CA SER A 216 22.31 13.66 14.80
C SER A 216 22.11 12.61 15.89
N VAL A 217 23.11 12.51 16.77
CA VAL A 217 23.13 11.59 17.91
C VAL A 217 23.43 12.41 19.16
N ASP A 218 22.56 12.31 20.16
CA ASP A 218 22.71 12.93 21.46
C ASP A 218 22.49 11.86 22.56
N GLY A 219 23.58 11.37 23.14
CA GLY A 219 23.55 10.28 24.11
C GLY A 219 22.98 8.99 23.51
N ASP A 220 21.82 8.57 24.02
CA ASP A 220 21.08 7.39 23.57
C ASP A 220 19.86 7.72 22.69
N ILE A 221 19.74 8.97 22.23
CA ILE A 221 18.68 9.42 21.32
C ILE A 221 19.29 9.85 19.99
N CYS A 222 18.71 9.37 18.90
CA CYS A 222 18.99 9.85 17.56
C CYS A 222 17.85 10.73 17.05
N GLN A 223 18.18 11.79 16.33
CA GLN A 223 17.22 12.49 15.49
C GLN A 223 17.19 11.80 14.12
N VAL A 224 16.10 11.08 13.83
CA VAL A 224 15.94 10.30 12.61
C VAL A 224 15.08 11.09 11.62
N ARG A 225 15.65 11.44 10.47
CA ARG A 225 14.89 12.02 9.36
C ARG A 225 14.05 10.94 8.71
N TYR A 226 12.75 11.18 8.66
CA TYR A 226 11.76 10.39 7.95
C TYR A 226 10.87 11.34 7.15
N TRP A 227 11.05 11.35 5.83
CA TRP A 227 10.49 12.39 4.96
C TRP A 227 10.85 13.80 5.47
N GLU A 228 9.87 14.67 5.64
CA GLU A 228 10.04 16.01 6.20
C GLU A 228 10.17 16.04 7.73
N PHE A 229 9.90 14.93 8.42
CA PHE A 229 9.93 14.85 9.88
C PHE A 229 11.33 14.54 10.42
N LEU A 230 11.63 15.12 11.56
CA LEU A 230 12.76 14.75 12.39
C LEU A 230 12.23 14.12 13.67
N ILE A 231 12.39 12.79 13.78
CA ILE A 231 11.77 11.98 14.83
C ILE A 231 12.83 11.59 15.85
N PRO A 232 12.66 11.93 17.14
CA PRO A 232 13.54 11.44 18.19
C PRO A 232 13.29 9.94 18.41
N ALA A 233 14.33 9.13 18.26
CA ALA A 233 14.27 7.69 18.45
C ALA A 233 15.38 7.19 19.38
N ARG A 234 15.03 6.38 20.38
CA ARG A 234 15.99 5.79 21.32
C ARG A 234 16.80 4.67 20.65
N ILE A 235 18.09 4.65 20.93
CA ILE A 235 19.02 3.59 20.54
C ILE A 235 18.80 2.40 21.49
N LEU A 236 18.42 1.23 20.96
CA LEU A 236 18.35 0.01 21.77
C LEU A 236 19.76 -0.46 22.16
N SER A 237 19.90 -0.96 23.39
CA SER A 237 21.21 -1.33 23.96
C SER A 237 21.88 -2.52 23.28
N ASP A 238 21.11 -3.34 22.57
CA ASP A 238 21.50 -4.59 21.93
C ASP A 238 21.73 -4.46 20.41
N LEU A 239 21.74 -3.23 19.86
CA LEU A 239 22.04 -3.02 18.45
C LEU A 239 23.47 -3.49 18.12
N SER A 240 23.59 -4.25 17.04
CA SER A 240 24.87 -4.80 16.56
C SER A 240 25.88 -3.73 16.16
N GLN A 241 25.43 -2.52 15.81
CA GLN A 241 26.26 -1.34 15.64
C GLN A 241 25.56 -0.10 16.20
N LYS A 242 26.36 0.88 16.61
CA LYS A 242 25.83 2.19 17.01
C LYS A 242 25.54 3.06 15.78
N PRO A 243 24.39 3.76 15.73
CA PRO A 243 24.12 4.74 14.70
C PRO A 243 25.04 5.96 14.83
N ILE A 244 25.42 6.53 13.69
CA ILE A 244 26.10 7.82 13.54
C ILE A 244 25.32 8.70 12.55
N ALA A 245 25.58 10.01 12.52
CA ALA A 245 25.00 10.88 11.50
C ALA A 245 25.27 10.33 10.08
N GLY A 246 24.23 10.31 9.25
CA GLY A 246 24.22 9.69 7.91
C GLY A 246 23.91 8.19 7.89
N SER A 247 23.73 7.53 9.03
CA SER A 247 23.36 6.10 9.04
C SER A 247 21.93 5.90 8.58
N ASP A 248 21.72 4.95 7.67
CA ASP A 248 20.39 4.41 7.40
C ASP A 248 19.96 3.51 8.56
N VAL A 249 18.73 3.68 9.02
CA VAL A 249 18.16 2.92 10.14
C VAL A 249 16.77 2.41 9.80
N ILE A 250 16.44 1.21 10.30
CA ILE A 250 15.04 0.89 10.55
C ILE A 250 14.70 1.40 11.94
N PHE A 251 13.58 2.10 12.05
CA PHE A 251 13.05 2.54 13.34
C PHE A 251 11.55 2.28 13.42
N GLU A 252 11.07 2.06 14.64
CA GLU A 252 9.66 2.00 14.98
C GLU A 252 9.18 3.39 15.37
N TRP A 253 8.20 3.94 14.65
CA TRP A 253 7.66 5.26 14.94
C TRP A 253 6.41 5.16 15.83
N ASN A 254 6.54 5.62 17.07
CA ASN A 254 5.41 5.68 17.99
C ASN A 254 4.87 7.11 18.08
N HIS A 255 3.76 7.40 17.39
CA HIS A 255 3.13 8.73 17.39
C HIS A 255 2.69 9.24 18.77
N LYS A 256 2.52 8.36 19.77
CA LYS A 256 2.03 8.70 21.12
C LYS A 256 3.04 8.39 22.22
N GLY A 257 4.26 8.05 21.85
CA GLY A 257 5.25 7.55 22.80
C GLY A 257 6.66 7.63 22.26
N GLU A 258 7.51 6.76 22.78
CA GLU A 258 8.92 6.73 22.40
C GLU A 258 9.13 5.89 21.14
N SER A 259 9.80 6.48 20.15
CA SER A 259 10.24 5.79 18.93
C SER A 259 11.59 5.12 19.16
N ARG A 260 11.91 4.06 18.41
CA ARG A 260 13.08 3.22 18.68
C ARG A 260 13.81 2.82 17.41
N ILE A 261 15.13 2.87 17.42
CA ILE A 261 15.95 2.30 16.34
C ILE A 261 16.06 0.81 16.57
N ILE A 262 15.63 0.02 15.59
CA ILE A 262 15.64 -1.45 15.66
C ILE A 262 16.79 -2.07 14.87
N LYS A 263 17.32 -1.35 13.87
CA LYS A 263 18.44 -1.82 13.04
C LYS A 263 19.17 -0.63 12.46
N VAL A 264 20.49 -0.74 12.35
CA VAL A 264 21.33 0.24 11.68
C VAL A 264 22.02 -0.45 10.52
N PHE A 265 22.09 0.20 9.37
CA PHE A 265 22.76 -0.29 8.18
C PHE A 265 24.03 0.51 7.90
N LYS A 266 24.98 -0.12 7.20
CA LYS A 266 26.15 0.55 6.62
C LYS A 266 25.84 0.92 5.18
N ASN A 267 25.29 2.12 4.97
CA ASN A 267 25.06 2.74 3.66
C ASN A 267 24.23 1.88 2.69
N LEU A 268 22.94 2.17 2.58
CA LEU A 268 22.03 1.49 1.65
C LEU A 268 21.90 2.19 0.29
N LEU A 269 22.78 3.12 -0.08
CA LEU A 269 22.71 3.73 -1.42
C LEU A 269 22.90 2.68 -2.53
N GLU A 270 22.09 2.79 -3.58
CA GLU A 270 22.27 2.12 -4.87
C GLU A 270 23.05 3.03 -5.83
#